data_AF-A0A2N1MU71-F1
#
_entry.id   AF-A0A2N1MU71-F1
#
_cell.length_a   1.000
_cell.length_b   1.000
_cell.length_c   1.000
_cell.angle_alpha   90.00
_cell.angle_beta   90.00
_cell.angle_gamma   90.00
#
_symmetry.space_group_name_H-M   'P 1'
#
loop_
_entity.id
_entity.type
_entity.pdbx_description
1 polymer ?
#
loop_
_entity_poly.entity_id
_entity_poly.type
_entity_poly.pdbx_seq_one_letter_code
_entity_poly.pdbx_strand_id
1 'polypeptide(L)'
;IHTHPPPPPNQVPVTIRTRLQELIYQANNDNADVTPTHIITGNLIKTYFGVEYLSDIHASLNNTDRLRYYIDKIQKEIHPQGQGLLGVVYNYSQFFEDEHVIIVCTTSEQLNEWIKCKHFQIDLSFKRVMGEINEFEINYYSNKHNLILTFARVFTNRATTIAYQRIFRVLFDLILQLTGSPPQFKHIHGSGWNCIIADLDYAQAKGLGLALNEIDNTKDWEEHLVHIFRSCLVHYKRKIREKGYNDIVKNKMIALLTAESESAIDQVFDDIQAIEEDAADWITFYRQKWFIASLNKSMSKIANDVWITSPDNTNVAESAHALSNRRGRNLKLLTAILHGQKLDKERFTTIYVHQKYNIPNKGRDKGLISRNVMSNKRNAKKLTKVVPTKRKQNEHTGSNKKTKTNIIEIEEDDKENICTISSRKIKTRNGTEGDDKESEFTLKLSELEFQERALALRERELILREKEAKIREMELSLAEKEHVLNSTK
;
A
#
# COMPACT_ATOMS: atom_id res chain seq x y z
N ILE A 1 -15.86 -9.41 -63.72
CA ILE A 1 -14.58 -8.80 -63.30
C ILE A 1 -14.94 -7.48 -62.61
N HIS A 2 -14.74 -7.38 -61.29
CA HIS A 2 -14.98 -6.12 -60.58
C HIS A 2 -13.87 -5.12 -60.96
N THR A 3 -14.24 -3.90 -61.33
CA THR A 3 -13.35 -2.86 -61.90
C THR A 3 -12.76 -1.91 -60.85
N HIS A 4 -13.05 -2.14 -59.58
CA HIS A 4 -12.56 -1.34 -58.47
C HIS A 4 -11.57 -2.16 -57.65
N PRO A 5 -10.54 -1.52 -57.07
CA PRO A 5 -9.67 -2.19 -56.12
C PRO A 5 -10.51 -2.72 -54.95
N PRO A 6 -10.16 -3.90 -54.40
CA PRO A 6 -10.86 -4.44 -53.25
C PRO A 6 -10.86 -3.41 -52.11
N PRO A 7 -11.96 -3.27 -51.36
CA PRO A 7 -12.03 -2.32 -50.26
C PRO A 7 -10.92 -2.62 -49.25
N PRO A 8 -10.40 -1.60 -48.55
CA PRO A 8 -9.39 -1.80 -47.53
C PRO A 8 -9.85 -2.87 -46.53
N PRO A 9 -8.94 -3.75 -46.06
CA PRO A 9 -9.27 -4.81 -45.12
C PRO A 9 -9.64 -4.19 -43.77
N ASN A 10 -10.89 -3.76 -43.65
CA ASN A 10 -11.44 -3.03 -42.51
C ASN A 10 -12.18 -3.94 -41.55
N GLN A 11 -12.23 -5.26 -41.74
CA GLN A 11 -12.83 -6.17 -40.76
C GLN A 11 -11.76 -7.15 -40.26
N VAL A 12 -11.84 -7.54 -38.99
CA VAL A 12 -10.97 -8.59 -38.45
C VAL A 12 -11.62 -9.93 -38.83
N PRO A 13 -10.94 -10.82 -39.56
CA PRO A 13 -11.45 -12.16 -39.85
C PRO A 13 -11.85 -12.90 -38.57
N VAL A 14 -12.93 -13.70 -38.62
CA VAL A 14 -13.47 -14.40 -37.45
C VAL A 14 -12.43 -15.28 -36.77
N THR A 15 -11.60 -15.99 -37.54
CA THR A 15 -10.52 -16.85 -37.02
C THR A 15 -9.49 -16.07 -36.21
N ILE A 16 -9.09 -14.89 -36.69
CA ILE A 16 -8.17 -13.98 -35.98
C ILE A 16 -8.84 -13.41 -34.73
N ARG A 17 -10.12 -13.03 -34.85
CA ARG A 17 -10.91 -12.53 -33.72
C ARG A 17 -10.98 -13.56 -32.59
N THR A 18 -11.33 -14.81 -32.89
CA THR A 18 -11.45 -15.87 -31.88
C THR A 18 -10.11 -16.10 -31.16
N ARG A 19 -9.00 -16.20 -31.90
CA ARG A 19 -7.66 -16.34 -31.28
C ARG A 19 -7.29 -15.14 -30.43
N LEU A 20 -7.65 -13.92 -30.85
CA LEU A 20 -7.39 -12.71 -30.07
C LEU A 20 -8.21 -12.70 -28.78
N GLN A 21 -9.46 -13.15 -28.83
CA GLN A 21 -10.31 -13.29 -27.65
C GLN A 21 -9.75 -14.34 -26.68
N GLU A 22 -9.29 -15.49 -27.16
CA GLU A 22 -8.60 -16.50 -26.32
C GLU A 22 -7.37 -15.94 -25.62
N LEU A 23 -6.53 -15.18 -26.34
CA LEU A 23 -5.38 -14.50 -25.75
C LEU A 23 -5.81 -13.55 -24.62
N ILE A 24 -6.88 -12.77 -24.82
CA ILE A 24 -7.41 -11.86 -23.81
C ILE A 24 -7.94 -12.63 -22.59
N TYR A 25 -8.63 -13.75 -22.77
CA TYR A 25 -9.06 -14.60 -21.64
C TYR A 25 -7.86 -15.15 -20.86
N GLN A 26 -6.83 -15.65 -21.56
CA GLN A 26 -5.63 -16.17 -20.90
C GLN A 26 -4.88 -15.08 -20.14
N ALA A 27 -4.74 -13.89 -20.72
CA ALA A 27 -4.11 -12.75 -20.06
C ALA A 27 -4.88 -12.30 -18.81
N ASN A 28 -6.21 -12.44 -18.79
CA ASN A 28 -7.04 -12.12 -17.63
C ASN A 28 -6.91 -13.15 -16.49
N ASN A 29 -6.75 -14.44 -16.82
CA ASN A 29 -6.54 -15.49 -15.82
C ASN A 29 -5.25 -15.30 -14.99
N ASP A 30 -4.29 -14.52 -15.49
CA ASP A 30 -3.06 -14.19 -14.77
C ASP A 30 -3.22 -13.07 -13.71
N ASN A 31 -4.47 -12.65 -13.45
CA ASN A 31 -4.90 -11.61 -12.51
C ASN A 31 -4.45 -10.19 -12.88
N ALA A 32 -4.07 -9.94 -14.13
CA ALA A 32 -3.69 -8.62 -14.60
C ALA A 32 -4.92 -7.84 -15.12
N ASP A 33 -5.01 -6.53 -14.83
CA ASP A 33 -5.93 -5.66 -15.57
C ASP A 33 -5.45 -5.60 -17.03
N VAL A 34 -6.12 -6.36 -17.90
CA VAL A 34 -5.73 -6.47 -19.30
C VAL A 34 -6.13 -5.18 -20.00
N THR A 35 -5.12 -4.41 -20.43
CA THR A 35 -5.29 -3.20 -21.22
C THR A 35 -4.75 -3.42 -22.63
N PRO A 36 -5.17 -2.62 -23.63
CA PRO A 36 -4.58 -2.68 -24.97
C PRO A 36 -3.06 -2.56 -24.91
N THR A 37 -2.54 -1.62 -24.11
CA THR A 37 -1.11 -1.41 -23.91
C THR A 37 -0.44 -2.64 -23.36
N HIS A 38 -0.99 -3.30 -22.33
CA HIS A 38 -0.41 -4.52 -21.77
C HIS A 38 -0.27 -5.62 -22.84
N ILE A 39 -1.29 -5.83 -23.67
CA ILE A 39 -1.21 -6.80 -24.77
C ILE A 39 -0.15 -6.40 -25.80
N ILE A 40 -0.09 -5.12 -26.17
CA ILE A 40 0.84 -4.58 -27.19
C ILE A 40 2.29 -4.64 -26.72
N THR A 41 2.58 -4.21 -25.50
CA THR A 41 3.96 -4.07 -25.00
C THR A 41 4.50 -5.35 -24.39
N GLY A 42 3.64 -6.33 -24.12
CA GLY A 42 4.04 -7.63 -23.57
C GLY A 42 4.54 -8.61 -24.64
N ASN A 43 5.09 -9.73 -24.20
CA ASN A 43 5.46 -10.85 -25.08
C ASN A 43 4.25 -11.70 -25.54
N LEU A 44 3.03 -11.29 -25.19
CA LEU A 44 1.80 -12.04 -25.43
C LEU A 44 1.52 -12.21 -26.93
N ILE A 45 1.65 -11.13 -27.71
CA ILE A 45 1.45 -11.17 -29.17
C ILE A 45 2.47 -12.12 -29.82
N LYS A 46 3.75 -11.98 -29.48
CA LYS A 46 4.83 -12.81 -30.00
C LYS A 46 4.66 -14.28 -29.65
N THR A 47 4.28 -14.57 -28.41
CA THR A 47 4.04 -15.95 -27.95
C THR A 47 2.84 -16.59 -28.64
N TYR A 48 1.73 -15.85 -28.80
CA TYR A 48 0.47 -16.42 -29.26
C TYR A 48 0.28 -16.42 -30.78
N PHE A 49 0.84 -15.42 -31.47
CA PHE A 49 0.71 -15.21 -32.91
C PHE A 49 2.03 -15.33 -33.69
N GLY A 50 3.18 -15.37 -33.00
CA GLY A 50 4.49 -15.48 -33.66
C GLY A 50 4.98 -14.18 -34.32
N VAL A 51 4.27 -13.07 -34.12
CA VAL A 51 4.59 -11.76 -34.72
C VAL A 51 4.85 -10.70 -33.64
N GLU A 52 5.49 -9.60 -33.99
CA GLU A 52 5.83 -8.55 -33.02
C GLU A 52 4.73 -7.50 -32.85
N TYR A 53 4.01 -7.16 -33.93
CA TYR A 53 3.00 -6.11 -33.91
C TYR A 53 1.59 -6.63 -34.25
N LEU A 54 0.55 -6.01 -33.67
CA LEU A 54 -0.85 -6.35 -33.97
C LEU A 54 -1.22 -6.13 -35.44
N SER A 55 -0.63 -5.11 -36.08
CA SER A 55 -0.80 -4.84 -37.51
C SER A 55 -0.30 -5.99 -38.39
N ASP A 56 0.69 -6.75 -37.92
CA ASP A 56 1.26 -7.88 -38.66
C ASP A 56 0.35 -9.12 -38.59
N ILE A 57 -0.51 -9.20 -37.57
CA ILE A 57 -1.58 -10.21 -37.52
C ILE A 57 -2.61 -9.90 -38.62
N HIS A 58 -3.06 -8.64 -38.67
CA HIS A 58 -3.98 -8.16 -39.70
C HIS A 58 -4.03 -6.61 -39.73
N ALA A 59 -4.03 -6.02 -40.92
CA ALA A 59 -4.02 -4.56 -41.10
C ALA A 59 -5.15 -3.83 -40.35
N SER A 60 -6.32 -4.46 -40.21
CA SER A 60 -7.47 -3.89 -39.49
C SER A 60 -7.26 -3.74 -37.97
N LEU A 61 -6.25 -4.37 -37.39
CA LEU A 61 -5.85 -4.26 -35.98
C LEU A 61 -4.88 -3.11 -35.72
N ASN A 62 -4.48 -2.36 -36.76
CA ASN A 62 -3.76 -1.10 -36.59
C ASN A 62 -4.60 -0.05 -35.83
N ASN A 63 -5.93 -0.18 -35.86
CA ASN A 63 -6.81 0.59 -34.98
C ASN A 63 -6.93 -0.09 -33.61
N THR A 64 -6.25 0.49 -32.62
CA THR A 64 -6.22 0.01 -31.22
C THR A 64 -7.59 0.01 -30.55
N ASP A 65 -8.55 0.82 -31.01
CA ASP A 65 -9.91 0.86 -30.44
C ASP A 65 -10.64 -0.47 -30.62
N ARG A 66 -10.30 -1.26 -31.65
CA ARG A 66 -10.87 -2.60 -31.83
C ARG A 66 -10.39 -3.58 -30.79
N LEU A 67 -9.10 -3.51 -30.46
CA LEU A 67 -8.53 -4.29 -29.39
C LEU A 67 -9.18 -3.88 -28.06
N ARG A 68 -9.34 -2.57 -27.83
CA ARG A 68 -10.04 -2.04 -26.65
C ARG A 68 -11.48 -2.57 -26.57
N TYR A 69 -12.23 -2.55 -27.66
CA TYR A 69 -13.58 -3.11 -27.71
C TYR A 69 -13.63 -4.61 -27.33
N TYR A 70 -12.72 -5.42 -27.86
CA TYR A 70 -12.68 -6.86 -27.50
C TYR A 70 -12.29 -7.09 -26.05
N ILE A 71 -11.33 -6.31 -25.54
CA ILE A 71 -10.95 -6.32 -24.13
C ILE A 71 -12.16 -5.94 -23.27
N ASP A 72 -12.79 -4.81 -23.52
CA ASP A 72 -13.92 -4.31 -22.72
C ASP A 72 -15.08 -5.30 -22.72
N LYS A 73 -15.36 -5.94 -23.87
CA LYS A 73 -16.37 -6.98 -23.95
C LYS A 73 -16.04 -8.17 -23.03
N ILE A 74 -14.82 -8.68 -23.09
CA ILE A 74 -14.39 -9.81 -22.25
C ILE A 74 -14.33 -9.41 -20.78
N GLN A 75 -13.87 -8.19 -20.46
CA GLN A 75 -13.87 -7.68 -19.08
C GLN A 75 -15.27 -7.65 -18.48
N LYS A 76 -16.28 -7.23 -19.25
CA LYS A 76 -17.69 -7.27 -18.81
C LYS A 76 -18.22 -8.68 -18.60
N GLU A 77 -17.74 -9.65 -19.38
CA GLU A 77 -18.12 -11.06 -19.21
C GLU A 77 -17.46 -11.70 -17.98
N ILE A 78 -16.17 -11.40 -17.73
CA ILE A 78 -15.41 -11.95 -16.58
C ILE A 78 -15.79 -11.25 -15.27
N HIS A 79 -16.02 -9.94 -15.33
CA HIS A 79 -16.35 -9.10 -14.18
C HIS A 79 -17.68 -8.39 -14.40
N PRO A 80 -18.82 -9.13 -14.37
CA PRO A 80 -20.14 -8.55 -14.65
C PRO A 80 -20.53 -7.44 -13.67
N GLN A 81 -20.00 -7.49 -12.44
CA GLN A 81 -20.21 -6.48 -11.39
C GLN A 81 -19.08 -5.43 -11.31
N GLY A 82 -18.23 -5.39 -12.33
CA GLY A 82 -17.03 -4.57 -12.37
C GLY A 82 -15.92 -5.05 -11.44
N GLN A 83 -14.88 -4.21 -11.30
CA GLN A 83 -13.66 -4.50 -10.52
C GLN A 83 -13.45 -3.50 -9.36
N GLY A 84 -14.45 -2.65 -9.10
CA GLY A 84 -14.52 -1.77 -7.93
C GLY A 84 -15.06 -2.50 -6.70
N LEU A 85 -15.58 -1.76 -5.72
CA LEU A 85 -16.08 -2.32 -4.46
C LEU A 85 -17.17 -3.39 -4.68
N LEU A 86 -18.13 -3.13 -5.57
CA LEU A 86 -19.20 -4.09 -5.90
C LEU A 86 -18.64 -5.42 -6.45
N GLY A 87 -17.63 -5.33 -7.32
CA GLY A 87 -16.89 -6.48 -7.81
C GLY A 87 -16.24 -7.28 -6.69
N VAL A 88 -15.64 -6.64 -5.69
CA VAL A 88 -15.07 -7.35 -4.54
C VAL A 88 -16.15 -7.98 -3.67
N VAL A 89 -17.28 -7.30 -3.43
CA VAL A 89 -18.39 -7.82 -2.62
C VAL A 89 -18.99 -9.07 -3.26
N TYR A 90 -19.09 -9.08 -4.58
CA TYR A 90 -19.56 -10.25 -5.31
C TYR A 90 -18.59 -11.44 -5.18
N ASN A 91 -17.28 -11.19 -5.18
CA ASN A 91 -16.26 -12.24 -5.16
C ASN A 91 -15.84 -12.70 -3.74
N TYR A 92 -16.05 -11.88 -2.70
CA TYR A 92 -15.53 -12.13 -1.36
C TYR A 92 -16.47 -11.63 -0.25
N SER A 93 -16.49 -12.35 0.88
CA SER A 93 -17.15 -11.92 2.11
C SER A 93 -16.44 -10.71 2.73
N GLN A 94 -17.17 -9.64 3.08
CA GLN A 94 -16.60 -8.39 3.60
C GLN A 94 -17.36 -7.86 4.81
N PHE A 95 -16.67 -7.04 5.61
CA PHE A 95 -17.25 -6.29 6.73
C PHE A 95 -17.51 -4.84 6.31
N PHE A 96 -18.76 -4.41 6.47
CA PHE A 96 -19.19 -3.03 6.30
C PHE A 96 -19.87 -2.57 7.58
N GLU A 97 -19.35 -1.53 8.21
CA GLU A 97 -19.98 -0.90 9.37
C GLU A 97 -19.92 0.62 9.16
N ASP A 98 -21.07 1.29 9.13
CA ASP A 98 -21.20 2.75 8.99
C ASP A 98 -20.42 3.36 7.81
N GLU A 99 -20.52 2.76 6.62
CA GLU A 99 -19.81 3.16 5.39
C GLU A 99 -18.26 3.07 5.47
N HIS A 100 -17.72 2.54 6.56
CA HIS A 100 -16.30 2.21 6.66
C HIS A 100 -16.05 0.87 5.96
N VAL A 101 -15.27 0.92 4.89
CA VAL A 101 -14.84 -0.26 4.13
C VAL A 101 -13.61 -0.84 4.80
N ILE A 102 -13.66 -2.13 5.16
CA ILE A 102 -12.51 -2.89 5.67
C ILE A 102 -12.45 -4.23 4.91
N ILE A 103 -11.48 -4.35 4.02
CA ILE A 103 -11.21 -5.60 3.29
C ILE A 103 -9.88 -6.14 3.76
N VAL A 104 -9.90 -7.21 4.55
CA VAL A 104 -8.68 -7.86 5.04
C VAL A 104 -8.28 -8.98 4.09
N CYS A 105 -7.05 -8.91 3.59
CA CYS A 105 -6.43 -9.95 2.78
C CYS A 105 -5.29 -10.58 3.59
N THR A 106 -5.50 -11.82 4.01
CA THR A 106 -4.53 -12.63 4.76
C THR A 106 -4.86 -14.12 4.60
N THR A 107 -3.99 -14.98 5.13
CA THR A 107 -4.15 -16.44 5.15
C THR A 107 -3.80 -16.96 6.54
N SER A 108 -4.29 -18.14 6.91
CA SER A 108 -3.92 -18.78 8.17
C SER A 108 -2.39 -18.97 8.29
N GLU A 109 -1.69 -19.24 7.19
CA GLU A 109 -0.22 -19.35 7.19
C GLU A 109 0.45 -18.01 7.53
N GLN A 110 -0.01 -16.91 6.95
CA GLN A 110 0.47 -15.56 7.26
C GLN A 110 0.25 -15.20 8.73
N LEU A 111 -0.95 -15.44 9.27
CA LEU A 111 -1.27 -15.10 10.67
C LEU A 111 -0.50 -15.97 11.67
N ASN A 112 -0.28 -17.25 11.36
CA ASN A 112 0.55 -18.14 12.17
C ASN A 112 2.02 -17.68 12.23
N GLU A 113 2.56 -17.11 11.15
CA GLU A 113 3.90 -16.51 11.19
C GLU A 113 3.90 -15.16 11.90
N TRP A 114 2.82 -14.38 11.81
CA TRP A 114 2.70 -13.08 12.49
C TRP A 114 2.75 -13.24 14.02
N ILE A 115 2.02 -14.18 14.61
CA ILE A 115 2.02 -14.39 16.06
C ILE A 115 3.39 -14.84 16.61
N LYS A 116 4.28 -15.36 15.76
CA LYS A 116 5.64 -15.80 16.15
C LYS A 116 6.65 -14.66 16.19
N CYS A 117 6.40 -13.55 15.51
CA CYS A 117 7.37 -12.46 15.45
C CYS A 117 7.43 -11.71 16.79
N LYS A 118 8.55 -11.03 17.06
CA LYS A 118 8.70 -10.17 18.24
C LYS A 118 8.39 -8.71 17.98
N HIS A 119 8.55 -8.29 16.72
CA HIS A 119 8.23 -6.96 16.28
C HIS A 119 7.78 -6.99 14.83
N PHE A 120 7.03 -5.98 14.41
CA PHE A 120 6.59 -5.79 13.03
C PHE A 120 6.39 -4.30 12.75
N GLN A 121 6.26 -3.96 11.47
CA GLN A 121 6.02 -2.61 11.01
C GLN A 121 4.60 -2.47 10.47
N ILE A 122 3.99 -1.32 10.69
CA ILE A 122 2.68 -0.98 10.14
C ILE A 122 2.79 0.32 9.36
N ASP A 123 2.11 0.39 8.21
CA ASP A 123 2.13 1.60 7.37
C ASP A 123 0.88 1.67 6.47
N LEU A 124 0.50 2.89 6.09
CA LEU A 124 -0.62 3.17 5.19
C LEU A 124 -0.09 3.76 3.87
N SER A 125 -0.43 3.10 2.76
CA SER A 125 -0.09 3.55 1.40
C SER A 125 -1.32 4.06 0.65
N PHE A 126 -1.12 5.16 -0.09
CA PHE A 126 -2.15 5.86 -0.86
C PHE A 126 -2.05 5.63 -2.38
N LYS A 127 -0.98 4.97 -2.86
CA LYS A 127 -0.66 4.92 -4.30
C LYS A 127 -1.22 3.70 -5.03
N ARG A 128 -1.70 2.71 -4.28
CA ARG A 128 -1.98 1.38 -4.81
C ARG A 128 -3.28 1.31 -5.60
N VAL A 129 -4.36 1.80 -5.02
CA VAL A 129 -5.71 1.72 -5.57
C VAL A 129 -6.14 3.09 -6.08
N MET A 130 -6.87 3.11 -7.18
CA MET A 130 -7.49 4.33 -7.71
C MET A 130 -8.69 4.74 -6.86
N GLY A 131 -8.79 6.03 -6.55
CA GLY A 131 -9.89 6.61 -5.78
C GLY A 131 -9.56 6.74 -4.29
N GLU A 132 -10.57 6.59 -3.43
CA GLU A 132 -10.48 6.89 -2.00
C GLU A 132 -10.00 5.72 -1.12
N ILE A 133 -9.71 4.56 -1.73
CA ILE A 133 -9.28 3.36 -1.00
C ILE A 133 -7.77 3.37 -0.83
N ASN A 134 -7.32 3.29 0.41
CA ASN A 134 -5.93 3.16 0.83
C ASN A 134 -5.61 1.71 1.21
N GLU A 135 -4.31 1.35 1.21
CA GLU A 135 -3.81 0.03 1.58
C GLU A 135 -2.97 0.14 2.86
N PHE A 136 -3.45 -0.46 3.94
CA PHE A 136 -2.73 -0.61 5.20
C PHE A 136 -2.03 -1.98 5.25
N GLU A 137 -0.73 -2.02 5.54
CA GLU A 137 0.05 -3.25 5.54
C GLU A 137 0.67 -3.55 6.91
N ILE A 138 0.71 -4.83 7.26
CA ILE A 138 1.48 -5.36 8.40
C ILE A 138 2.71 -6.09 7.85
N ASN A 139 3.90 -5.55 8.08
CA ASN A 139 5.12 -5.97 7.43
C ASN A 139 6.22 -6.43 8.40
N TYR A 140 7.01 -7.41 7.98
CA TYR A 140 8.13 -7.93 8.75
C TYR A 140 9.29 -8.35 7.86
N TYR A 141 10.52 -8.08 8.29
CA TYR A 141 11.71 -8.58 7.60
C TYR A 141 12.19 -9.88 8.24
N SER A 142 12.11 -10.97 7.48
CA SER A 142 12.60 -12.26 7.94
C SER A 142 14.11 -12.37 7.70
N ASN A 143 14.91 -12.20 8.75
CA ASN A 143 16.37 -12.40 8.67
C ASN A 143 16.74 -13.81 8.22
N LYS A 144 15.98 -14.83 8.66
CA LYS A 144 16.18 -16.24 8.29
C LYS A 144 16.02 -16.47 6.79
N HIS A 145 15.04 -15.80 6.17
CA HIS A 145 14.68 -15.99 4.76
C HIS A 145 15.19 -14.86 3.85
N ASN A 146 15.78 -13.81 4.42
CA ASN A 146 16.29 -12.61 3.75
C ASN A 146 15.25 -11.98 2.80
N LEU A 147 14.02 -11.83 3.27
CA LEU A 147 12.91 -11.28 2.50
C LEU A 147 11.89 -10.58 3.40
N ILE A 148 11.14 -9.67 2.78
CA ILE A 148 10.02 -8.97 3.41
C ILE A 148 8.77 -9.84 3.29
N LEU A 149 8.05 -9.94 4.40
CA LEU A 149 6.75 -10.57 4.52
C LEU A 149 5.70 -9.52 4.82
N THR A 150 4.54 -9.66 4.20
CA THR A 150 3.32 -8.96 4.56
C THR A 150 2.37 -9.97 5.17
N PHE A 151 2.01 -9.79 6.44
CA PHE A 151 1.13 -10.70 7.18
C PHE A 151 -0.35 -10.42 6.89
N ALA A 152 -0.70 -9.15 6.69
CA ALA A 152 -2.03 -8.75 6.32
C ALA A 152 -1.96 -7.47 5.48
N ARG A 153 -2.87 -7.37 4.52
CA ARG A 153 -3.20 -6.14 3.79
C ARG A 153 -4.63 -5.78 4.11
N VAL A 154 -4.89 -4.51 4.38
CA VAL A 154 -6.23 -4.01 4.65
C VAL A 154 -6.53 -2.88 3.69
N PHE A 155 -7.51 -3.08 2.81
CA PHE A 155 -8.00 -2.01 1.95
C PHE A 155 -9.12 -1.26 2.67
N THR A 156 -8.99 0.06 2.79
CA THR A 156 -9.92 0.88 3.56
C THR A 156 -10.08 2.30 3.02
N ASN A 157 -11.27 2.89 3.15
CA ASN A 157 -11.57 4.26 2.73
C ASN A 157 -11.40 5.31 3.84
N ARG A 158 -11.00 4.92 5.06
CA ARG A 158 -10.89 5.84 6.20
C ARG A 158 -9.58 5.65 6.94
N ALA A 159 -8.96 6.77 7.36
CA ALA A 159 -7.73 6.82 8.14
C ALA A 159 -7.92 7.65 9.44
N THR A 160 -9.06 7.47 10.11
CA THR A 160 -9.38 8.11 11.39
C THR A 160 -9.04 7.19 12.57
N THR A 161 -8.97 7.72 13.78
CA THR A 161 -8.74 6.92 15.01
C THR A 161 -9.71 5.74 15.12
N ILE A 162 -11.01 5.99 14.93
CA ILE A 162 -12.04 4.95 15.02
C ILE A 162 -11.89 3.92 13.89
N ALA A 163 -11.51 4.37 12.69
CA ALA A 163 -11.24 3.46 11.58
C ALA A 163 -10.06 2.52 11.90
N TYR A 164 -8.95 3.06 12.42
CA TYR A 164 -7.82 2.22 12.83
C TYR A 164 -8.15 1.28 13.98
N GLN A 165 -8.89 1.74 15.00
CA GLN A 165 -9.38 0.87 16.08
C GLN A 165 -10.17 -0.32 15.54
N ARG A 166 -11.12 -0.07 14.61
CA ARG A 166 -11.88 -1.14 13.95
C ARG A 166 -10.99 -2.07 13.15
N ILE A 167 -10.01 -1.54 12.40
CA ILE A 167 -9.05 -2.36 11.63
C ILE A 167 -8.26 -3.28 12.56
N PHE A 168 -7.72 -2.77 13.67
CA PHE A 168 -6.97 -3.58 14.63
C PHE A 168 -7.86 -4.65 15.29
N ARG A 169 -9.07 -4.28 15.72
CA ARG A 169 -10.04 -5.23 16.28
C ARG A 169 -10.32 -6.38 15.31
N VAL A 170 -10.67 -6.07 14.06
CA VAL A 170 -10.91 -7.08 13.01
C VAL A 170 -9.68 -7.96 12.77
N LEU A 171 -8.47 -7.39 12.75
CA LEU A 171 -7.24 -8.16 12.60
C LEU A 171 -7.01 -9.12 13.79
N PHE A 172 -7.22 -8.65 15.02
CA PHE A 172 -7.05 -9.46 16.22
C PHE A 172 -8.07 -10.61 16.31
N ASP A 173 -9.33 -10.32 15.97
CA ASP A 173 -10.39 -11.33 15.89
C ASP A 173 -10.06 -12.38 14.82
N LEU A 174 -9.58 -11.94 13.64
CA LEU A 174 -9.18 -12.84 12.57
C LEU A 174 -8.01 -13.75 12.97
N ILE A 175 -7.03 -13.25 13.75
CA ILE A 175 -5.95 -14.09 14.30
C ILE A 175 -6.55 -15.21 15.15
N LEU A 176 -7.44 -14.89 16.09
CA LEU A 176 -8.09 -15.90 16.93
C LEU A 176 -8.88 -16.90 16.08
N GLN A 177 -9.70 -16.42 15.14
CA GLN A 177 -10.54 -17.25 14.29
C GLN A 177 -9.73 -18.21 13.40
N LEU A 178 -8.62 -17.76 12.82
CA LEU A 178 -7.88 -18.54 11.82
C LEU A 178 -6.69 -19.33 12.38
N THR A 179 -6.19 -18.98 13.57
CA THR A 179 -5.08 -19.68 14.23
C THR A 179 -5.50 -20.44 15.49
N GLY A 180 -6.71 -20.18 16.01
CA GLY A 180 -7.20 -20.73 17.27
C GLY A 180 -6.52 -20.14 18.51
N SER A 181 -5.58 -19.21 18.35
CA SER A 181 -4.86 -18.54 19.44
C SER A 181 -5.03 -17.03 19.33
N PRO A 182 -5.40 -16.32 20.41
CA PRO A 182 -5.50 -14.86 20.35
C PRO A 182 -4.12 -14.23 20.20
N PRO A 183 -4.01 -13.01 19.63
CA PRO A 183 -2.76 -12.27 19.68
C PRO A 183 -2.34 -12.05 21.14
N GLN A 184 -1.04 -12.13 21.39
CA GLN A 184 -0.45 -11.91 22.70
C GLN A 184 0.48 -10.70 22.63
N PHE A 185 0.43 -9.88 23.68
CA PHE A 185 1.21 -8.66 23.82
C PHE A 185 2.05 -8.76 25.08
N LYS A 186 3.36 -8.54 24.97
CA LYS A 186 4.30 -8.81 26.07
C LYS A 186 3.96 -8.02 27.34
N HIS A 187 3.48 -6.78 27.21
CA HIS A 187 3.15 -5.92 28.35
C HIS A 187 1.80 -6.26 29.01
N ILE A 188 0.91 -6.96 28.31
CA ILE A 188 -0.39 -7.39 28.84
C ILE A 188 -0.30 -8.83 29.37
N HIS A 189 0.31 -9.73 28.60
CA HIS A 189 0.26 -11.17 28.80
C HIS A 189 1.60 -11.79 29.21
N GLY A 190 2.69 -11.02 29.26
CA GLY A 190 4.05 -11.52 29.52
C GLY A 190 4.72 -12.22 28.32
N SER A 191 4.00 -12.40 27.20
CA SER A 191 4.50 -13.07 26.00
C SER A 191 3.94 -12.46 24.70
N GLY A 192 4.38 -12.95 23.54
CA GLY A 192 3.92 -12.49 22.23
C GLY A 192 4.73 -11.32 21.65
N TRP A 193 4.04 -10.34 21.08
CA TRP A 193 4.60 -9.16 20.42
C TRP A 193 5.19 -8.19 21.45
N ASN A 194 6.41 -7.71 21.15
CA ASN A 194 7.17 -6.84 22.04
C ASN A 194 7.19 -5.38 21.59
N CYS A 195 7.09 -5.13 20.28
CA CYS A 195 7.23 -3.79 19.72
C CYS A 195 6.51 -3.68 18.37
N ILE A 196 5.77 -2.59 18.18
CA ILE A 196 5.09 -2.24 16.93
C ILE A 196 5.71 -0.95 16.44
N ILE A 197 6.26 -0.99 15.23
CA ILE A 197 7.00 0.12 14.64
C ILE A 197 6.14 0.77 13.57
N ALA A 198 6.00 2.09 13.63
CA ALA A 198 5.20 2.80 12.65
C ALA A 198 5.72 4.20 12.40
N ASP A 199 5.13 4.83 11.40
CA ASP A 199 5.21 6.26 11.23
C ASP A 199 4.47 7.00 12.35
N LEU A 200 4.81 8.27 12.50
CA LEU A 200 4.31 9.11 13.58
C LEU A 200 2.96 9.72 13.18
N ASP A 201 1.95 8.85 13.08
CA ASP A 201 0.56 9.17 12.78
C ASP A 201 -0.31 9.05 14.04
N TYR A 202 -0.92 10.17 14.44
CA TYR A 202 -1.73 10.24 15.66
C TYR A 202 -2.95 9.32 15.60
N ALA A 203 -3.65 9.29 14.46
CA ALA A 203 -4.89 8.55 14.32
C ALA A 203 -4.62 7.04 14.41
N GLN A 204 -3.58 6.56 13.74
CA GLN A 204 -3.13 5.18 13.76
C GLN A 204 -2.66 4.74 15.14
N ALA A 205 -1.79 5.54 15.79
CA ALA A 205 -1.29 5.23 17.13
C ALA A 205 -2.44 5.19 18.15
N LYS A 206 -3.32 6.19 18.15
CA LYS A 206 -4.48 6.20 19.05
C LYS A 206 -5.44 5.06 18.79
N GLY A 207 -5.69 4.73 17.52
CA GLY A 207 -6.54 3.58 17.14
C GLY A 207 -5.98 2.26 17.66
N LEU A 208 -4.65 2.07 17.58
CA LEU A 208 -3.96 0.92 18.18
C LEU A 208 -4.13 0.90 19.71
N GLY A 209 -3.87 2.03 20.38
CA GLY A 209 -3.99 2.13 21.84
C GLY A 209 -5.41 1.82 22.33
N LEU A 210 -6.44 2.29 21.61
CA LEU A 210 -7.84 1.98 21.94
C LEU A 210 -8.18 0.50 21.73
N ALA A 211 -7.69 -0.11 20.65
CA ALA A 211 -7.88 -1.56 20.45
C ALA A 211 -7.16 -2.40 21.52
N LEU A 212 -6.03 -1.93 22.06
CA LEU A 212 -5.35 -2.58 23.19
C LEU A 212 -6.11 -2.39 24.50
N ASN A 213 -6.72 -1.22 24.72
CA ASN A 213 -7.53 -0.94 25.90
C ASN A 213 -8.77 -1.86 25.99
N GLU A 214 -9.35 -2.23 24.84
CA GLU A 214 -10.43 -3.23 24.77
C GLU A 214 -9.96 -4.61 25.26
N ILE A 215 -8.67 -4.93 25.11
CA ILE A 215 -8.07 -6.21 25.55
C ILE A 215 -7.68 -6.15 27.04
N ASP A 216 -7.11 -5.02 27.50
CA ASP A 216 -6.70 -4.80 28.89
C ASP A 216 -7.08 -3.40 29.36
N ASN A 217 -8.25 -3.30 30.00
CA ASN A 217 -8.78 -2.02 30.47
C ASN A 217 -8.06 -1.44 31.70
N THR A 218 -7.02 -2.10 32.22
CA THR A 218 -6.24 -1.59 33.37
C THR A 218 -5.36 -0.40 32.99
N LYS A 219 -5.16 -0.14 31.70
CA LYS A 219 -4.35 0.95 31.14
C LYS A 219 -5.17 1.72 30.13
N ASP A 220 -5.01 3.04 30.08
CA ASP A 220 -5.57 3.83 29.00
C ASP A 220 -4.80 3.61 27.68
N TRP A 221 -5.32 4.19 26.59
CA TRP A 221 -4.73 4.04 25.27
C TRP A 221 -3.31 4.62 25.18
N GLU A 222 -2.99 5.70 25.91
CA GLU A 222 -1.66 6.32 25.91
C GLU A 222 -0.65 5.42 26.63
N GLU A 223 -1.03 4.92 27.81
CA GLU A 223 -0.20 4.03 28.61
C GLU A 223 0.11 2.76 27.83
N HIS A 224 -0.84 2.15 27.12
CA HIS A 224 -0.54 1.01 26.26
C HIS A 224 0.55 1.30 25.23
N LEU A 225 0.52 2.46 24.58
CA LEU A 225 1.50 2.83 23.57
C LEU A 225 2.91 2.98 24.17
N VAL A 226 3.04 3.50 25.39
CA VAL A 226 4.32 3.60 26.11
C VAL A 226 5.03 2.24 26.25
N HIS A 227 4.27 1.14 26.30
CA HIS A 227 4.80 -0.22 26.47
C HIS A 227 5.14 -0.96 25.17
N ILE A 228 4.64 -0.50 24.01
CA ILE A 228 4.71 -1.31 22.78
C ILE A 228 5.01 -0.52 21.50
N PHE A 229 4.71 0.77 21.45
CA PHE A 229 4.78 1.55 20.22
C PHE A 229 6.14 2.22 20.07
N ARG A 230 6.73 2.14 18.88
CA ARG A 230 7.97 2.83 18.54
C ARG A 230 7.83 3.56 17.21
N SER A 231 8.19 4.83 17.21
CA SER A 231 8.08 5.66 16.01
C SER A 231 9.35 5.63 15.16
N CYS A 232 9.18 5.77 13.85
CA CYS A 232 10.27 5.88 12.91
C CYS A 232 11.11 7.15 13.17
N LEU A 233 12.36 6.98 13.57
CA LEU A 233 13.29 8.08 13.84
C LEU A 233 13.74 8.80 12.57
N VAL A 234 13.78 8.08 11.43
CA VAL A 234 14.09 8.68 10.13
C VAL A 234 13.01 9.68 9.73
N HIS A 235 11.74 9.29 9.87
CA HIS A 235 10.59 10.17 9.62
C HIS A 235 10.55 11.36 10.56
N TYR A 236 10.79 11.16 11.85
CA TYR A 236 10.91 12.26 12.79
C TYR A 236 12.01 13.25 12.36
N LYS A 237 13.24 12.77 12.14
CA LYS A 237 14.37 13.63 11.73
C LYS A 237 14.09 14.35 10.40
N ARG A 238 13.41 13.71 9.44
CA ARG A 238 12.99 14.35 8.18
C ARG A 238 12.02 15.49 8.43
N LYS A 239 10.94 15.25 9.19
CA LYS A 239 9.96 16.29 9.56
C LYS A 239 10.61 17.49 10.26
N ILE A 240 11.60 17.27 11.13
CA ILE A 240 12.33 18.37 11.80
C ILE A 240 13.16 19.19 10.79
N ARG A 241 13.81 18.56 9.82
CA ARG A 241 14.60 19.28 8.80
C ARG A 241 13.72 20.19 7.92
N GLU A 242 12.51 19.75 7.60
CA GLU A 242 11.53 20.48 6.78
C GLU A 242 10.92 21.69 7.50
N LYS A 243 11.02 21.77 8.84
CA LYS A 243 10.52 22.92 9.60
C LYS A 243 11.36 24.17 9.35
N GLY A 244 10.70 25.33 9.44
CA GLY A 244 11.34 26.65 9.29
C GLY A 244 12.23 27.10 10.45
N TYR A 245 12.42 26.27 11.48
CA TYR A 245 13.26 26.61 12.63
C TYR A 245 14.74 26.72 12.26
N ASN A 246 15.48 27.50 13.03
CA ASN A 246 16.93 27.57 12.92
C ASN A 246 17.61 26.25 13.34
N ASP A 247 18.89 26.08 12.98
CA ASP A 247 19.62 24.84 13.24
C ASP A 247 19.83 24.55 14.73
N ILE A 248 19.89 25.58 15.59
CA ILE A 248 20.03 25.40 17.04
C ILE A 248 18.81 24.70 17.61
N VAL A 249 17.61 25.19 17.26
CA VAL A 249 16.33 24.61 17.65
C VAL A 249 16.19 23.20 17.08
N LYS A 250 16.49 23.01 15.79
CA LYS A 250 16.45 21.67 15.15
C LYS A 250 17.37 20.67 15.83
N ASN A 251 18.59 21.07 16.20
CA ASN A 251 19.54 20.21 16.90
C ASN A 251 19.02 19.82 18.29
N LYS A 252 18.39 20.73 19.03
CA LYS A 252 17.73 20.42 20.31
C LYS A 252 16.56 19.46 20.14
N MET A 253 15.70 19.67 19.13
CA MET A 253 14.62 18.74 18.81
C MET A 253 15.15 17.32 18.49
N ILE A 254 16.30 17.22 17.80
CA ILE A 254 16.95 15.93 17.54
C ILE A 254 17.56 15.33 18.81
N ALA A 255 18.08 16.15 19.73
CA ALA A 255 18.66 15.71 21.00
C ALA A 255 17.66 14.97 21.91
N LEU A 256 16.35 15.22 21.74
CA LEU A 256 15.30 14.44 22.41
C LEU A 256 15.41 12.93 22.17
N LEU A 257 16.00 12.48 21.06
CA LEU A 257 16.13 11.06 20.75
C LEU A 257 17.17 10.33 21.62
N THR A 258 18.11 11.08 22.19
CA THR A 258 19.28 10.55 22.90
C THR A 258 19.32 10.98 24.37
N ALA A 259 18.40 11.82 24.82
CA ALA A 259 18.32 12.26 26.22
C ALA A 259 18.14 11.06 27.17
N GLU A 260 18.96 11.00 28.21
CA GLU A 260 19.13 9.79 29.03
C GLU A 260 18.13 9.69 30.20
N SER A 261 17.36 10.74 30.47
CA SER A 261 16.39 10.80 31.57
C SER A 261 15.22 11.71 31.24
N GLU A 262 14.13 11.56 31.98
CA GLU A 262 12.97 12.46 31.93
C GLU A 262 13.36 13.92 32.20
N SER A 263 14.17 14.17 33.24
CA SER A 263 14.69 15.51 33.53
C SER A 263 15.52 16.10 32.40
N ALA A 264 16.32 15.29 31.69
CA ALA A 264 17.08 15.77 30.53
C ALA A 264 16.16 16.10 29.35
N ILE A 265 15.07 15.36 29.17
CA ILE A 265 14.04 15.62 28.16
C ILE A 265 13.30 16.92 28.46
N ASP A 266 12.87 17.10 29.72
CA ASP A 266 12.22 18.33 30.17
C ASP A 266 13.11 19.55 29.95
N GLN A 267 14.39 19.45 30.29
CA GLN A 267 15.35 20.52 30.04
C GLN A 267 15.48 20.84 28.54
N VAL A 268 15.46 19.83 27.67
CA VAL A 268 15.50 20.06 26.21
C VAL A 268 14.26 20.82 25.74
N PHE A 269 13.07 20.49 26.25
CA PHE A 269 11.84 21.23 25.93
C PHE A 269 11.89 22.67 26.43
N ASP A 270 12.34 22.88 27.67
CA ASP A 270 12.45 24.22 28.27
C ASP A 270 13.45 25.09 27.50
N ASP A 271 14.58 24.50 27.09
CA ASP A 271 15.56 25.16 26.24
C ASP A 271 15.01 25.55 24.86
N ILE A 272 14.16 24.70 24.26
CA ILE A 272 13.52 25.02 22.97
C ILE A 272 12.56 26.20 23.17
N GLN A 273 11.73 26.18 24.22
CA GLN A 273 10.76 27.23 24.52
C GLN A 273 11.44 28.59 24.76
N ALA A 274 12.62 28.58 25.38
CA ALA A 274 13.41 29.80 25.64
C ALA A 274 14.04 30.39 24.37
N ILE A 275 14.29 29.58 23.33
CA ILE A 275 14.92 30.01 22.08
C ILE A 275 13.88 30.38 21.02
N GLU A 276 12.78 29.64 20.96
CA GLU A 276 11.75 29.74 19.93
C GLU A 276 10.37 29.86 20.57
N GLU A 277 9.86 31.09 20.65
CA GLU A 277 8.56 31.39 21.25
C GLU A 277 7.41 30.66 20.52
N ASP A 278 7.51 30.56 19.19
CA ASP A 278 6.52 29.92 18.32
C ASP A 278 6.55 28.37 18.39
N ALA A 279 7.45 27.78 19.19
CA ALA A 279 7.54 26.32 19.34
C ALA A 279 6.53 25.73 20.34
N ALA A 280 5.71 26.54 21.02
CA ALA A 280 4.82 26.10 22.09
C ALA A 280 3.86 24.95 21.66
N ASP A 281 3.26 25.04 20.47
CA ASP A 281 2.39 23.99 19.93
C ASP A 281 3.15 22.70 19.66
N TRP A 282 4.38 22.82 19.15
CA TRP A 282 5.25 21.68 18.91
C TRP A 282 5.63 21.01 20.24
N ILE A 283 6.03 21.79 21.24
CA ILE A 283 6.38 21.27 22.56
C ILE A 283 5.17 20.55 23.18
N THR A 284 4.00 21.18 23.18
CA THR A 284 2.77 20.59 23.71
C THR A 284 2.43 19.26 23.02
N PHE A 285 2.59 19.21 21.69
CA PHE A 285 2.35 18.00 20.93
C PHE A 285 3.33 16.86 21.28
N TYR A 286 4.63 17.15 21.31
CA TYR A 286 5.69 16.15 21.53
C TYR A 286 5.90 15.77 23.00
N ARG A 287 5.44 16.60 23.95
CA ARG A 287 5.47 16.34 25.39
C ARG A 287 4.39 15.34 25.84
N GLN A 288 3.43 15.00 24.97
CA GLN A 288 2.49 13.91 25.24
C GLN A 288 3.24 12.61 25.57
N LYS A 289 2.78 11.93 26.63
CA LYS A 289 3.49 10.79 27.23
C LYS A 289 3.81 9.68 26.23
N TRP A 290 2.80 9.25 25.47
CA TRP A 290 2.96 8.20 24.46
C TRP A 290 3.94 8.59 23.35
N PHE A 291 4.01 9.89 23.05
CA PHE A 291 4.75 10.43 21.92
C PHE A 291 6.25 10.43 22.21
N ILE A 292 6.65 11.02 23.33
CA ILE A 292 8.06 11.03 23.70
C ILE A 292 8.55 9.61 24.03
N ALA A 293 7.68 8.78 24.62
CA ALA A 293 7.96 7.37 24.89
C ALA A 293 8.16 6.53 23.61
N SER A 294 7.55 6.89 22.49
CA SER A 294 7.75 6.17 21.23
C SER A 294 9.06 6.56 20.53
N LEU A 295 9.66 7.70 20.89
CA LEU A 295 10.90 8.22 20.32
C LEU A 295 12.13 7.98 21.20
N ASN A 296 11.97 8.00 22.52
CA ASN A 296 13.06 7.91 23.47
C ASN A 296 12.89 6.73 24.44
N LYS A 297 13.96 5.94 24.55
CA LYS A 297 14.07 4.79 25.45
C LYS A 297 13.85 5.13 26.93
N SER A 298 14.33 6.28 27.40
CA SER A 298 14.23 6.67 28.81
C SER A 298 12.78 6.91 29.25
N MET A 299 11.90 7.26 28.30
CA MET A 299 10.47 7.45 28.52
C MET A 299 9.64 6.22 28.18
N SER A 300 10.21 5.29 27.40
CA SER A 300 9.54 4.06 26.99
C SER A 300 9.56 3.01 28.10
N LYS A 301 8.48 2.22 28.18
CA LYS A 301 8.42 1.00 29.01
C LYS A 301 8.69 -0.28 28.20
N ILE A 302 9.01 -0.15 26.90
CA ILE A 302 9.54 -1.26 26.11
C ILE A 302 10.86 -1.73 26.75
N ALA A 303 10.98 -3.05 26.98
CA ALA A 303 12.16 -3.63 27.59
C ALA A 303 13.45 -3.24 26.82
N ASN A 304 14.52 -2.96 27.56
CA ASN A 304 15.75 -2.40 26.99
C ASN A 304 16.36 -3.26 25.87
N ASP A 305 16.38 -4.59 26.05
CA ASP A 305 16.85 -5.55 25.05
C ASP A 305 16.01 -5.46 23.76
N VAL A 306 14.70 -5.32 23.89
CA VAL A 306 13.77 -5.14 22.77
C VAL A 306 14.00 -3.80 22.08
N TRP A 307 14.15 -2.71 22.84
CA TRP A 307 14.40 -1.39 22.26
C TRP A 307 15.70 -1.36 21.45
N ILE A 308 16.78 -1.96 21.96
CA ILE A 308 18.07 -2.00 21.26
C ILE A 308 18.00 -2.85 19.99
N THR A 309 17.26 -3.96 20.01
CA THR A 309 17.21 -4.92 18.89
C THR A 309 16.13 -4.60 17.86
N SER A 310 15.10 -3.84 18.24
CA SER A 310 14.05 -3.43 17.31
C SER A 310 14.57 -2.34 16.36
N PRO A 311 14.16 -2.35 15.08
CA PRO A 311 14.48 -1.27 14.16
C PRO A 311 13.98 0.10 14.63
N ASP A 312 14.70 1.14 14.26
CA ASP A 312 14.38 2.55 14.52
C ASP A 312 13.82 3.28 13.29
N ASN A 313 13.52 2.53 12.23
CA ASN A 313 13.07 3.02 10.93
C ASN A 313 11.96 2.13 10.36
N THR A 314 11.21 2.66 9.39
CA THR A 314 10.13 1.96 8.68
C THR A 314 10.54 1.44 7.29
N ASN A 315 11.85 1.20 7.07
CA ASN A 315 12.38 0.76 5.78
C ASN A 315 11.73 -0.53 5.25
N VAL A 316 11.28 -1.42 6.16
CA VAL A 316 10.62 -2.68 5.76
C VAL A 316 9.26 -2.37 5.15
N ALA A 317 8.47 -1.51 5.79
CA ALA A 317 7.18 -1.06 5.28
C ALA A 317 7.33 -0.28 3.97
N GLU A 318 8.25 0.69 3.91
CA GLU A 318 8.54 1.45 2.68
C GLU A 318 8.95 0.52 1.52
N SER A 319 9.81 -0.46 1.81
CA SER A 319 10.25 -1.46 0.82
C SER A 319 9.12 -2.40 0.42
N ALA A 320 8.22 -2.76 1.34
CA ALA A 320 7.02 -3.55 1.05
C ALA A 320 6.11 -2.79 0.08
N HIS A 321 5.83 -1.52 0.37
CA HIS A 321 5.08 -0.64 -0.51
C HIS A 321 5.74 -0.49 -1.88
N ALA A 322 7.06 -0.33 -1.94
CA ALA A 322 7.79 -0.29 -3.21
C ALA A 322 7.64 -1.60 -4.00
N LEU A 323 7.69 -2.76 -3.34
CA LEU A 323 7.47 -4.07 -3.97
C LEU A 323 6.04 -4.21 -4.49
N SER A 324 5.05 -3.81 -3.71
CA SER A 324 3.65 -3.74 -4.13
C SER A 324 3.54 -2.87 -5.38
N ASN A 325 3.98 -1.61 -5.30
CA ASN A 325 3.88 -0.61 -6.38
C ASN A 325 4.57 -1.01 -7.69
N ARG A 326 5.63 -1.82 -7.65
CA ARG A 326 6.26 -2.39 -8.87
C ARG A 326 5.31 -3.31 -9.65
N ARG A 327 4.28 -3.87 -9.01
CA ARG A 327 3.20 -4.63 -9.64
C ARG A 327 2.02 -3.75 -10.08
N GLY A 328 2.18 -2.44 -10.08
CA GLY A 328 1.15 -1.50 -10.50
C GLY A 328 0.79 -0.48 -9.42
N ARG A 329 0.38 0.70 -9.88
CA ARG A 329 -0.15 1.80 -9.07
C ARG A 329 -1.46 2.25 -9.69
N ASN A 330 -2.30 2.89 -8.90
CA ASN A 330 -3.60 3.40 -9.36
C ASN A 330 -4.47 2.31 -10.00
N LEU A 331 -4.46 1.11 -9.40
CA LEU A 331 -5.19 -0.05 -9.90
C LEU A 331 -6.66 -0.01 -9.47
N LYS A 332 -7.53 -0.70 -10.21
CA LYS A 332 -8.87 -1.03 -9.71
C LYS A 332 -8.74 -1.90 -8.46
N LEU A 333 -9.69 -1.79 -7.53
CA LEU A 333 -9.61 -2.43 -6.21
C LEU A 333 -9.42 -3.96 -6.30
N LEU A 334 -10.23 -4.65 -7.11
CA LEU A 334 -10.12 -6.10 -7.27
C LEU A 334 -8.74 -6.50 -7.82
N THR A 335 -8.22 -5.77 -8.80
CA THR A 335 -6.89 -5.99 -9.37
C THR A 335 -5.80 -5.81 -8.32
N ALA A 336 -5.90 -4.76 -7.49
CA ALA A 336 -4.94 -4.51 -6.42
C ALA A 336 -4.91 -5.65 -5.39
N ILE A 337 -6.08 -6.16 -4.99
CA ILE A 337 -6.24 -7.32 -4.10
C ILE A 337 -5.55 -8.55 -4.70
N LEU A 338 -5.87 -8.89 -5.95
CA LEU A 338 -5.31 -10.08 -6.60
C LEU A 338 -3.79 -9.98 -6.79
N HIS A 339 -3.28 -8.80 -7.15
CA HIS A 339 -1.84 -8.56 -7.27
C HIS A 339 -1.12 -8.66 -5.91
N GLY A 340 -1.73 -8.14 -4.84
CA GLY A 340 -1.23 -8.29 -3.47
C GLY A 340 -1.20 -9.75 -3.04
N GLN A 341 -2.29 -10.48 -3.22
CA GLN A 341 -2.40 -11.91 -2.93
C GLN A 341 -1.31 -12.72 -3.66
N LYS A 342 -1.09 -12.45 -4.95
CA LYS A 342 -0.06 -13.13 -5.74
C LYS A 342 1.35 -12.85 -5.20
N LEU A 343 1.64 -11.59 -4.85
CA LEU A 343 2.92 -11.21 -4.25
C LEU A 343 3.17 -11.94 -2.93
N ASP A 344 2.19 -11.93 -2.04
CA ASP A 344 2.34 -12.54 -0.72
C ASP A 344 2.47 -14.07 -0.83
N LYS A 345 1.66 -14.70 -1.70
CA LYS A 345 1.75 -16.15 -1.97
C LYS A 345 3.12 -16.56 -2.48
N GLU A 346 3.74 -15.79 -3.37
CA GLU A 346 5.10 -16.07 -3.86
C GLU A 346 6.15 -16.00 -2.74
N ARG A 347 6.01 -15.05 -1.79
CA ARG A 347 6.91 -14.91 -0.64
C ARG A 347 6.76 -16.08 0.34
N PHE A 348 5.54 -16.48 0.66
CA PHE A 348 5.32 -17.63 1.54
C PHE A 348 5.70 -18.96 0.88
N THR A 349 5.43 -19.13 -0.42
CA THR A 349 5.91 -20.29 -1.19
C THR A 349 7.44 -20.38 -1.15
N THR A 350 8.13 -19.24 -1.26
CA THR A 350 9.59 -19.18 -1.13
C THR A 350 10.06 -19.67 0.25
N ILE A 351 9.38 -19.27 1.31
CA ILE A 351 9.67 -19.73 2.67
C ILE A 351 9.46 -21.23 2.78
N TYR A 352 8.32 -21.72 2.33
CA TYR A 352 7.98 -23.15 2.34
C TYR A 352 9.04 -23.99 1.62
N VAL A 353 9.44 -23.59 0.41
CA VAL A 353 10.49 -24.27 -0.36
C VAL A 353 11.82 -24.26 0.38
N HIS A 354 12.20 -23.13 0.97
CA HIS A 354 13.42 -23.05 1.78
C HIS A 354 13.35 -23.97 3.00
N GLN A 355 12.23 -24.03 3.71
CA GLN A 355 12.09 -24.88 4.89
C GLN A 355 12.06 -26.37 4.55
N LYS A 356 11.33 -26.75 3.50
CA LYS A 356 11.13 -28.15 3.11
C LYS A 356 12.37 -28.76 2.45
N TYR A 357 13.06 -27.99 1.62
CA TYR A 357 14.16 -28.50 0.79
C TYR A 357 15.53 -27.91 1.18
N ASN A 358 15.58 -27.00 2.15
CA ASN A 358 16.79 -26.25 2.53
C ASN A 358 17.42 -25.47 1.34
N ILE A 359 16.60 -25.06 0.37
CA ILE A 359 17.01 -24.28 -0.80
C ILE A 359 16.62 -22.81 -0.61
N PRO A 360 17.58 -21.91 -0.30
CA PRO A 360 17.28 -20.50 -0.07
C PRO A 360 17.00 -19.77 -1.40
N ASN A 361 16.13 -18.76 -1.34
CA ASN A 361 15.94 -17.83 -2.46
C ASN A 361 17.16 -16.94 -2.64
N LYS A 362 17.96 -17.23 -3.67
CA LYS A 362 19.18 -16.49 -4.02
C LYS A 362 19.06 -15.91 -5.43
N GLY A 363 18.72 -14.63 -5.52
CA GLY A 363 18.71 -13.86 -6.77
C GLY A 363 19.94 -12.96 -6.93
N ARG A 364 21.16 -13.48 -6.74
CA ARG A 364 22.34 -12.71 -7.16
C ARG A 364 22.52 -12.87 -8.66
N ASP A 365 22.44 -11.77 -9.40
CA ASP A 365 22.90 -11.74 -10.77
C ASP A 365 24.40 -12.08 -10.81
N LYS A 366 24.71 -13.31 -11.24
CA LYS A 366 26.07 -13.82 -11.46
C LYS A 366 26.55 -13.56 -12.90
N GLY A 367 25.79 -12.81 -13.68
CA GLY A 367 26.19 -12.34 -15.00
C GLY A 367 27.54 -11.62 -14.93
N LEU A 368 28.31 -11.75 -16.01
CA LEU A 368 29.64 -11.14 -16.10
C LEU A 368 29.59 -9.62 -15.87
N ILE A 369 28.51 -8.97 -16.32
CA ILE A 369 28.26 -7.54 -16.16
C ILE A 369 28.06 -7.18 -14.68
N SER A 370 27.13 -7.85 -13.97
CA SER A 370 26.90 -7.61 -12.53
C SER A 370 28.15 -7.89 -11.70
N ARG A 371 28.90 -8.94 -12.03
CA ARG A 371 30.21 -9.23 -11.39
C ARG A 371 31.21 -8.11 -11.61
N ASN A 372 31.32 -7.58 -12.83
CA ASN A 372 32.19 -6.45 -13.15
C ASN A 372 31.74 -5.16 -12.46
N VAL A 373 30.44 -4.84 -12.43
CA VAL A 373 29.91 -3.68 -11.71
C VAL A 373 30.21 -3.77 -10.20
N MET A 374 30.03 -4.95 -9.61
CA MET A 374 30.35 -5.21 -8.19
C MET A 374 31.86 -5.20 -7.92
N SER A 375 32.68 -5.60 -8.88
CA SER A 375 34.15 -5.49 -8.81
C SER A 375 34.58 -4.02 -8.87
N ASN A 376 34.02 -3.26 -9.81
CA ASN A 376 34.29 -1.84 -9.99
C ASN A 376 33.84 -1.01 -8.79
N LYS A 377 32.65 -1.27 -8.22
CA LYS A 377 32.20 -0.63 -6.97
C LYS A 377 33.14 -0.93 -5.79
N ARG A 378 33.69 -2.16 -5.71
CA ARG A 378 34.68 -2.52 -4.68
C ARG A 378 36.03 -1.84 -4.90
N ASN A 379 36.47 -1.71 -6.15
CA ASN A 379 37.71 -1.00 -6.51
C ASN A 379 37.59 0.52 -6.28
N ALA A 380 36.44 1.12 -6.62
CA ALA A 380 36.15 2.53 -6.34
C ALA A 380 36.18 2.84 -4.83
N LYS A 381 35.60 1.96 -3.99
CA LYS A 381 35.66 2.10 -2.52
C LYS A 381 37.06 1.95 -1.93
N LYS A 382 37.97 1.23 -2.61
CA LYS A 382 39.39 1.16 -2.23
C LYS A 382 40.12 2.46 -2.58
N LEU A 383 39.81 3.07 -3.73
CA LEU A 383 40.39 4.34 -4.16
C LEU A 383 40.00 5.52 -3.24
N THR A 384 38.77 5.55 -2.73
CA THR A 384 38.32 6.59 -1.78
C THR A 384 38.91 6.49 -0.37
N LYS A 385 39.58 5.38 -0.03
CA LYS A 385 40.20 5.18 1.30
C LYS A 385 41.67 5.63 1.38
N VAL A 386 42.28 6.10 0.29
CA VAL A 386 43.75 6.34 0.21
C VAL A 386 44.13 7.80 -0.03
N VAL A 387 43.26 8.78 0.26
CA VAL A 387 43.69 10.20 0.20
C VAL A 387 43.84 10.76 1.62
N PRO A 388 45.07 10.82 2.18
CA PRO A 388 45.36 11.65 3.33
C PRO A 388 45.37 13.11 2.87
N THR A 389 44.44 13.92 3.38
CA THR A 389 44.36 15.35 3.12
C THR A 389 45.56 16.08 3.75
N LYS A 390 46.63 16.27 2.97
CA LYS A 390 47.62 17.32 3.24
C LYS A 390 47.17 18.61 2.56
N ARG A 391 46.88 19.62 3.40
CA ARG A 391 46.78 21.04 3.04
C ARG A 391 48.03 21.49 2.28
N LYS A 392 47.86 22.27 1.21
CA LYS A 392 48.58 23.53 0.96
C LYS A 392 47.95 24.36 -0.17
N GLN A 393 48.19 25.65 -0.08
CA GLN A 393 47.52 26.79 -0.71
C GLN A 393 47.89 27.04 -2.19
N ASN A 394 46.96 27.73 -2.88
CA ASN A 394 47.06 28.75 -3.94
C ASN A 394 48.18 28.68 -4.99
N GLU A 395 47.79 28.75 -6.28
CA GLU A 395 48.02 29.94 -7.14
C GLU A 395 47.32 29.81 -8.52
N HIS A 396 46.89 30.96 -9.05
CA HIS A 396 46.25 31.13 -10.37
C HIS A 396 47.23 30.91 -11.53
N THR A 397 46.73 30.37 -12.66
CA THR A 397 46.88 30.94 -14.03
C THR A 397 46.01 30.14 -15.01
N GLY A 398 45.44 30.82 -16.00
CA GLY A 398 44.39 30.30 -16.87
C GLY A 398 44.82 29.67 -18.20
N SER A 399 43.80 29.53 -19.06
CA SER A 399 43.79 29.13 -20.48
C SER A 399 43.51 27.66 -20.82
N ASN A 400 42.20 27.38 -20.97
CA ASN A 400 41.55 26.65 -22.07
C ASN A 400 42.34 25.55 -22.83
N LYS A 401 41.88 24.30 -22.67
CA LYS A 401 41.59 23.42 -23.81
C LYS A 401 40.44 22.47 -23.47
N LYS A 402 39.34 22.63 -24.20
CA LYS A 402 38.13 21.82 -24.16
C LYS A 402 38.42 20.40 -24.67
N THR A 403 38.12 19.40 -23.87
CA THR A 403 37.76 18.06 -24.34
C THR A 403 36.46 17.67 -23.64
N LYS A 404 35.36 17.68 -24.39
CA LYS A 404 34.04 17.26 -23.92
C LYS A 404 34.03 15.74 -23.72
N THR A 405 33.97 15.28 -22.48
CA THR A 405 33.44 13.98 -22.12
C THR A 405 32.08 14.19 -21.47
N ASN A 406 31.01 13.79 -22.17
CA ASN A 406 29.65 13.81 -21.66
C ASN A 406 29.54 12.79 -20.51
N ILE A 407 29.49 13.28 -19.27
CA ILE A 407 28.99 12.54 -18.12
C ILE A 407 27.49 12.87 -18.04
N ILE A 408 26.65 11.86 -18.25
CA ILE A 408 25.22 11.96 -17.97
C ILE A 408 25.09 11.78 -16.45
N GLU A 409 24.99 12.90 -15.74
CA GLU A 409 24.44 12.91 -14.38
C GLU A 409 22.93 12.69 -14.51
N ILE A 410 22.43 11.57 -13.97
CA ILE A 410 21.01 11.36 -13.78
C ILE A 410 20.66 12.13 -12.50
N GLU A 411 20.13 13.34 -12.67
CA GLU A 411 19.39 14.04 -11.62
C GLU A 411 18.09 13.24 -11.37
N GLU A 412 18.02 12.53 -10.25
CA GLU A 412 16.75 12.05 -9.69
C GLU A 412 16.02 13.29 -9.13
N ASP A 413 15.20 13.89 -9.98
CA ASP A 413 14.34 15.04 -9.67
C ASP A 413 13.11 14.55 -8.87
N ASP A 414 13.33 14.06 -7.64
CA ASP A 414 12.26 13.77 -6.67
C ASP A 414 11.87 15.07 -5.95
N LYS A 415 11.14 15.94 -6.66
CA LYS A 415 10.38 17.02 -6.02
C LYS A 415 9.09 16.44 -5.45
N GLU A 416 9.14 16.10 -4.17
CA GLU A 416 7.97 15.88 -3.33
C GLU A 416 7.15 17.18 -3.24
N ASN A 417 6.07 17.26 -4.01
CA ASN A 417 5.01 18.24 -3.78
C ASN A 417 4.12 17.72 -2.63
N ILE A 418 4.34 18.26 -1.44
CA ILE A 418 3.51 18.03 -0.26
C ILE A 418 2.20 18.83 -0.45
N CYS A 419 1.09 18.12 -0.64
CA CYS A 419 -0.25 18.70 -0.48
C CYS A 419 -0.55 18.83 1.01
N THR A 420 -0.37 20.04 1.54
CA THR A 420 -0.87 20.43 2.86
C THR A 420 -2.35 20.76 2.74
N ILE A 421 -3.19 20.02 3.45
CA ILE A 421 -4.61 20.36 3.64
C ILE A 421 -4.65 21.62 4.51
N SER A 422 -4.86 22.77 3.89
CA SER A 422 -5.35 23.96 4.56
C SER A 422 -6.57 24.45 3.80
N SER A 423 -7.69 24.55 4.53
CA SER A 423 -9.01 24.95 4.08
C SER A 423 -8.96 26.22 3.22
N ARG A 424 -9.02 26.09 1.89
CA ARG A 424 -9.07 27.23 0.97
C ARG A 424 -10.50 27.78 0.90
N LYS A 425 -10.72 28.90 1.60
CA LYS A 425 -11.73 29.90 1.21
C LYS A 425 -11.39 30.39 -0.20
N ILE A 426 -12.29 30.16 -1.15
CA ILE A 426 -12.18 30.64 -2.52
C ILE A 426 -12.41 32.16 -2.50
N LYS A 427 -11.37 32.93 -2.85
CA LYS A 427 -11.48 34.30 -3.35
C LYS A 427 -11.27 34.26 -4.85
N THR A 428 -12.31 34.59 -5.60
CA THR A 428 -12.30 34.73 -7.06
C THR A 428 -11.65 36.04 -7.48
N ARG A 429 -10.84 36.01 -8.56
CA ARG A 429 -10.72 37.12 -9.52
C ARG A 429 -10.13 36.67 -10.88
N ASN A 430 -11.01 36.72 -11.89
CA ASN A 430 -10.85 37.10 -13.30
C ASN A 430 -9.96 36.25 -14.25
N GLY A 431 -10.58 35.29 -14.94
CA GLY A 431 -11.04 35.43 -16.32
C GLY A 431 -10.07 35.13 -17.48
N THR A 432 -10.25 33.97 -18.12
CA THR A 432 -10.23 33.77 -19.59
C THR A 432 -11.02 32.49 -19.94
N GLU A 433 -11.78 32.53 -21.04
CA GLU A 433 -12.89 31.63 -21.47
C GLU A 433 -12.54 30.16 -21.79
N GLY A 434 -11.57 29.55 -21.11
CA GLY A 434 -11.20 28.12 -21.26
C GLY A 434 -11.79 27.19 -20.21
N ASP A 435 -12.15 27.71 -19.03
CA ASP A 435 -12.41 26.90 -17.82
C ASP A 435 -13.85 26.38 -17.69
N ASP A 436 -14.81 26.96 -18.43
CA ASP A 436 -16.23 26.64 -18.25
C ASP A 436 -16.62 25.26 -18.80
N LYS A 437 -15.92 24.75 -19.83
CA LYS A 437 -16.22 23.43 -20.41
C LYS A 437 -15.69 22.26 -19.58
N GLU A 438 -14.56 22.46 -18.91
CA GLU A 438 -13.94 21.44 -18.06
C GLU A 438 -14.72 21.31 -16.74
N SER A 439 -15.17 22.44 -16.18
CA SER A 439 -16.12 22.51 -15.06
C SER A 439 -17.45 21.78 -15.37
N GLU A 440 -18.05 22.04 -16.54
CA GLU A 440 -19.33 21.42 -16.93
C GLU A 440 -19.20 19.90 -17.19
N PHE A 441 -18.06 19.45 -17.73
CA PHE A 441 -17.80 18.02 -17.95
C PHE A 441 -17.58 17.27 -16.63
N THR A 442 -16.87 17.88 -15.68
CA THR A 442 -16.63 17.30 -14.35
C THR A 442 -17.92 17.21 -13.54
N LEU A 443 -18.80 18.22 -13.64
CA LEU A 443 -20.13 18.20 -13.03
C LEU A 443 -21.02 17.09 -13.61
N LYS A 444 -21.05 16.94 -14.95
CA LYS A 444 -21.80 15.86 -15.62
C LYS A 444 -21.29 14.46 -15.26
N LEU A 445 -19.98 14.29 -15.07
CA LEU A 445 -19.41 13.02 -14.62
C LEU A 445 -19.83 12.70 -13.17
N SER A 446 -19.79 13.68 -12.28
CA SER A 446 -20.24 13.49 -10.88
C SER A 446 -21.74 13.18 -10.77
N GLU A 447 -22.55 13.76 -11.67
CA GLU A 447 -24.00 13.52 -11.71
C GLU A 447 -24.32 12.14 -12.27
N LEU A 448 -23.56 11.66 -13.25
CA LEU A 448 -23.65 10.28 -13.74
C LEU A 448 -23.25 9.26 -12.67
N GLU A 449 -22.18 9.52 -11.92
CA GLU A 449 -21.78 8.66 -10.79
C GLU A 449 -22.85 8.64 -9.68
N PHE A 450 -23.53 9.76 -9.43
CA PHE A 450 -24.64 9.80 -8.48
C PHE A 450 -25.87 9.01 -8.97
N GLN A 451 -26.21 9.12 -10.26
CA GLN A 451 -27.29 8.34 -10.88
C GLN A 451 -27.00 6.83 -10.87
N GLU A 452 -25.74 6.43 -11.11
CA GLU A 452 -25.30 5.03 -11.05
C GLU A 452 -25.41 4.47 -9.62
N ARG A 453 -25.02 5.25 -8.59
CA ARG A 453 -25.21 4.89 -7.18
C ARG A 453 -26.69 4.74 -6.81
N ALA A 454 -27.55 5.62 -7.31
CA ALA A 454 -29.00 5.56 -7.06
C ALA A 454 -29.66 4.34 -7.73
N LEU A 455 -29.22 3.96 -8.94
CA LEU A 455 -29.68 2.75 -9.62
C LEU A 455 -29.22 1.48 -8.89
N ALA A 456 -27.96 1.42 -8.44
CA ALA A 456 -27.43 0.30 -7.68
C ALA A 456 -28.19 0.09 -6.35
N LEU A 457 -28.62 1.18 -5.69
CA LEU A 457 -29.47 1.11 -4.50
C LEU A 457 -30.85 0.50 -4.79
N ARG A 458 -31.51 0.89 -5.89
CA ARG A 458 -32.80 0.30 -6.30
C ARG A 458 -32.68 -1.16 -6.69
N GLU A 459 -31.61 -1.54 -7.40
CA GLU A 459 -31.37 -2.92 -7.79
C GLU A 459 -31.11 -3.80 -6.55
N ARG A 460 -30.39 -3.27 -5.55
CA ARG A 460 -30.21 -3.93 -4.26
C ARG A 460 -31.54 -4.11 -3.50
N GLU A 461 -32.42 -3.12 -3.53
CA GLU A 461 -33.74 -3.20 -2.90
C GLU A 461 -34.62 -4.26 -3.58
N LEU A 462 -34.55 -4.39 -4.90
CA LEU A 462 -35.23 -5.44 -5.66
C LEU A 462 -34.70 -6.84 -5.31
N ILE A 463 -33.38 -7.02 -5.25
CA ILE A 463 -32.77 -8.30 -4.87
C ILE A 463 -33.15 -8.68 -3.43
N LEU A 464 -33.22 -7.70 -2.51
CA LEU A 464 -33.63 -7.95 -1.13
C LEU A 464 -35.09 -8.43 -1.07
N ARG A 465 -36.00 -7.76 -1.80
CA ARG A 465 -37.41 -8.15 -1.90
C ARG A 465 -37.58 -9.54 -2.53
N GLU A 466 -36.77 -9.89 -3.53
CA GLU A 466 -36.82 -11.21 -4.15
C GLU A 466 -36.35 -12.31 -3.19
N LYS A 467 -35.31 -12.04 -2.39
CA LYS A 467 -34.85 -12.95 -1.33
C LYS A 467 -35.89 -13.12 -0.23
N GLU A 468 -36.52 -12.03 0.21
CA GLU A 468 -37.60 -12.07 1.20
C GLU A 468 -38.81 -12.86 0.68
N ALA A 469 -39.16 -12.72 -0.60
CA ALA A 469 -40.23 -13.50 -1.22
C ALA A 469 -39.91 -15.00 -1.24
N LYS A 470 -38.67 -15.38 -1.60
CA LYS A 470 -38.21 -16.78 -1.59
C LYS A 470 -38.20 -17.39 -0.18
N ILE A 471 -37.85 -16.60 0.84
CA ILE A 471 -37.92 -17.05 2.24
C ILE A 471 -39.37 -17.33 2.63
N ARG A 472 -40.30 -16.42 2.33
CA ARG A 472 -41.74 -16.62 2.61
C ARG A 472 -42.31 -17.85 1.89
N GLU A 473 -41.88 -18.10 0.67
CA GLU A 473 -42.29 -19.28 -0.10
C GLU A 473 -41.78 -20.58 0.54
N MET A 474 -40.54 -20.61 1.02
CA MET A 474 -40.00 -21.75 1.78
C MET A 474 -40.73 -21.97 3.11
N GLU A 475 -41.04 -20.90 3.84
CA GLU A 475 -41.80 -20.97 5.09
C GLU A 475 -43.21 -21.54 4.87
N LEU A 476 -43.89 -21.11 3.80
CA LEU A 476 -45.19 -21.66 3.40
C LEU A 476 -45.10 -23.15 3.04
N SER A 477 -44.08 -23.56 2.27
CA SER A 477 -43.88 -24.97 1.92
C SER A 477 -43.58 -25.85 3.13
N LEU A 478 -42.84 -25.32 4.12
CA LEU A 478 -42.57 -26.02 5.37
C LEU A 478 -43.86 -26.17 6.21
N ALA A 479 -44.67 -25.11 6.32
CA ALA A 479 -45.94 -25.16 7.03
C ALA A 479 -46.93 -26.14 6.40
N GLU A 480 -46.99 -26.23 5.06
CA GLU A 480 -47.82 -27.22 4.35
C GLU A 480 -47.35 -28.65 4.62
N LYS A 481 -46.04 -28.90 4.62
CA LYS A 481 -45.47 -30.22 4.92
C LYS A 481 -45.75 -30.65 6.37
N GLU A 482 -45.68 -29.72 7.32
CA GLU A 482 -46.06 -29.99 8.72
C GLU A 482 -47.55 -30.28 8.86
N HIS A 483 -48.42 -29.56 8.14
CA HIS A 483 -49.86 -29.82 8.14
C HIS A 483 -50.19 -31.20 7.56
N VAL A 484 -49.55 -31.60 6.45
CA VAL A 484 -49.73 -32.94 5.87
C VAL A 484 -49.27 -34.03 6.84
N LEU A 485 -48.11 -33.85 7.48
CA LEU A 485 -47.55 -34.79 8.46
C LEU A 485 -48.43 -34.95 9.71
N ASN A 486 -49.07 -33.87 10.14
CA ASN A 486 -50.00 -33.89 11.27
C ASN A 486 -51.38 -34.44 10.92
N SER A 487 -51.79 -34.41 9.63
CA SER A 487 -53.04 -35.01 9.15
C SER A 487 -52.96 -36.51 8.83
N THR A 488 -51.74 -37.09 8.83
CA THR A 488 -51.48 -38.52 8.59
C THR A 488 -51.15 -39.31 9.86
N LYS A 489 -51.25 -38.69 11.03
CA LYS A 489 -51.36 -39.35 12.35
C LYS A 489 -52.81 -39.28 12.82
#